data_AF-A0A7G6W0Z5-F1
#
_entry.id   AF-A0A7G6W0Z5-F1
#
_cell.length_a   1.000
_cell.length_b   1.000
_cell.length_c   1.000
_cell.angle_alpha   90.00
_cell.angle_beta   90.00
_cell.angle_gamma   90.00
#
_symmetry.space_group_name_H-M   'P 1'
#
loop_
_entity.id
_entity.type
_entity.pdbx_description
1 polymer ?
#
loop_
_entity_poly.entity_id
_entity_poly.type
_entity_poly.pdbx_seq_one_letter_code
_entity_poly.pdbx_strand_id
1 'polypeptide(L)'
;MQEVLANWVTPAVWGLVATAVMTSILEGAQLFGFSRLSLPFLFGTFVAADRRRALIFGYLLYLLDGWFFAFFYALLFASLHISDWWLGLLLGTAHGLFLIAVFLPALPIIHPRMATEYDAPSRQHRLEPPGAFGLHYGKLTPLTTVLAQATYGLILALAYSA
;
A
#
# COMPACT_ATOMS: atom_id res chain seq x y z
N MET A 1 22.10 7.04 5.44
CA MET A 1 22.27 6.84 3.98
C MET A 1 23.46 5.94 3.65
N GLN A 2 24.68 6.21 4.13
CA GLN A 2 25.85 5.36 3.84
C GLN A 2 25.65 3.90 4.29
N GLU A 3 25.10 3.68 5.47
CA GLU A 3 24.75 2.35 5.99
C GLU A 3 23.77 1.59 5.09
N VAL A 4 22.66 2.23 4.70
CA VAL A 4 21.66 1.65 3.79
C VAL A 4 22.27 1.33 2.42
N LEU A 5 23.16 2.17 1.91
CA LEU A 5 23.86 1.90 0.65
C LEU A 5 24.86 0.75 0.76
N ALA A 6 25.52 0.58 1.91
CA ALA A 6 26.40 -0.56 2.16
C ALA A 6 25.61 -1.87 2.26
N ASN A 7 24.40 -1.82 2.83
CA ASN A 7 23.53 -2.99 3.08
C ASN A 7 22.26 -3.00 2.20
N TRP A 8 22.33 -2.45 0.99
CA TRP A 8 21.15 -2.22 0.14
C TRP A 8 20.41 -3.51 -0.27
N VAL A 9 21.10 -4.64 -0.24
CA VAL A 9 20.54 -5.98 -0.52
C VAL A 9 19.43 -6.31 0.46
N THR A 10 19.55 -5.92 1.73
CA THR A 10 18.55 -6.21 2.77
C THR A 10 17.19 -5.59 2.45
N PRO A 11 17.03 -4.26 2.28
CA PRO A 11 15.75 -3.68 1.89
C PRO A 11 15.29 -4.09 0.48
N ALA A 12 16.20 -4.44 -0.44
CA ALA A 12 15.81 -4.95 -1.76
C ALA A 12 15.14 -6.34 -1.67
N VAL A 13 15.77 -7.30 -1.00
CA VAL A 13 15.24 -8.67 -0.87
C VAL A 13 14.03 -8.70 0.04
N TRP A 14 14.15 -8.10 1.23
CA TRP A 14 13.06 -8.13 2.21
C TRP A 14 11.92 -7.19 1.86
N GLY A 15 12.16 -6.12 1.08
CA GLY A 15 11.11 -5.33 0.46
C GLY A 15 10.23 -6.17 -0.46
N LEU A 16 10.82 -7.00 -1.32
CA LEU A 16 10.08 -7.92 -2.17
C LEU A 16 9.23 -8.92 -1.34
N VAL A 17 9.83 -9.52 -0.31
CA VAL A 17 9.13 -10.48 0.58
C VAL A 17 7.99 -9.81 1.34
N ALA A 18 8.25 -8.65 1.96
CA ALA A 18 7.26 -7.89 2.71
C ALA A 18 6.10 -7.46 1.81
N THR A 19 6.39 -6.97 0.59
CA THR A 19 5.37 -6.61 -0.40
C THR A 19 4.55 -7.81 -0.83
N ALA A 20 5.18 -8.97 -1.06
CA ALA A 20 4.46 -10.20 -1.43
C ALA A 20 3.50 -10.64 -0.32
N VAL A 21 3.94 -10.63 0.94
CA VAL A 21 3.10 -10.98 2.11
C VAL A 21 1.96 -9.97 2.29
N MET A 22 2.27 -8.67 2.29
CA MET A 22 1.28 -7.60 2.38
C MET A 22 0.22 -7.71 1.27
N THR A 23 0.66 -7.90 0.03
CA THR A 23 -0.24 -8.05 -1.13
C THR A 23 -1.10 -9.29 -0.98
N SER A 24 -0.55 -10.39 -0.48
CA SER A 24 -1.31 -11.62 -0.21
C SER A 24 -2.39 -11.41 0.85
N ILE A 25 -2.13 -10.59 1.89
CA ILE A 25 -3.14 -10.23 2.89
C ILE A 25 -4.27 -9.42 2.26
N LEU A 26 -3.94 -8.42 1.43
CA LEU A 26 -4.93 -7.55 0.78
C LEU A 26 -5.77 -8.29 -0.27
N GLU A 27 -5.14 -9.10 -1.12
CA GLU A 27 -5.83 -9.93 -2.11
C GLU A 27 -6.61 -11.06 -1.41
N GLY A 28 -6.07 -11.64 -0.34
CA GLY A 28 -6.80 -12.58 0.51
C GLY A 28 -8.07 -11.96 1.10
N ALA A 29 -7.97 -10.74 1.63
CA ALA A 29 -9.14 -9.99 2.12
C ALA A 29 -10.20 -9.77 1.03
N GLN A 30 -9.78 -9.58 -0.23
CA GLN A 30 -10.70 -9.55 -1.36
C GLN A 30 -11.36 -10.89 -1.65
N LEU A 31 -10.58 -11.98 -1.69
CA LEU A 31 -11.09 -13.32 -1.94
C LEU A 31 -12.07 -13.79 -0.86
N PHE A 32 -11.85 -13.42 0.40
CA PHE A 32 -12.76 -13.72 1.52
C PHE A 32 -13.93 -12.72 1.65
N GLY A 33 -14.00 -11.70 0.79
CA GLY A 33 -15.10 -10.72 0.79
C GLY A 33 -15.06 -9.68 1.91
N PHE A 34 -13.93 -9.52 2.60
CA PHE A 34 -13.74 -8.52 3.67
C PHE A 34 -13.57 -7.10 3.10
N SER A 35 -12.98 -6.98 1.92
CA SER A 35 -12.83 -5.73 1.18
C SER A 35 -12.95 -5.99 -0.32
N ARG A 36 -13.46 -5.04 -1.10
CA ARG A 36 -13.42 -5.04 -2.57
C ARG A 36 -12.24 -4.22 -3.11
N LEU A 37 -11.44 -3.65 -2.22
CA LEU A 37 -10.34 -2.75 -2.58
C LEU A 37 -9.21 -3.57 -3.20
N SER A 38 -8.97 -3.35 -4.49
CA SER A 38 -7.74 -3.78 -5.15
C SER A 38 -6.85 -2.57 -5.38
N LEU A 39 -5.83 -2.40 -4.53
CA LEU A 39 -4.84 -1.34 -4.70
C LEU A 39 -4.04 -1.50 -6.00
N PRO A 40 -3.60 -2.70 -6.42
CA PRO A 40 -3.01 -2.88 -7.74
C PRO A 40 -3.93 -2.37 -8.86
N PHE A 41 -5.21 -2.75 -8.85
CA PHE A 41 -6.15 -2.27 -9.87
C PHE A 41 -6.27 -0.74 -9.87
N LEU A 42 -6.38 -0.12 -8.69
CA LEU A 42 -6.49 1.33 -8.54
C LEU A 42 -5.26 2.06 -9.10
N PHE A 43 -4.05 1.66 -8.72
CA PHE A 43 -2.81 2.24 -9.26
C PHE A 43 -2.70 2.02 -10.77
N GLY A 44 -3.03 0.82 -11.22
CA GLY A 44 -3.05 0.45 -12.63
C GLY A 44 -3.96 1.32 -13.49
N THR A 45 -5.08 1.76 -12.91
CA THR A 45 -6.04 2.63 -13.59
C THR A 45 -5.59 4.09 -13.72
N PHE A 46 -4.43 4.49 -13.19
CA PHE A 46 -3.78 5.73 -13.65
C PHE A 46 -3.25 5.58 -15.09
N VAL A 47 -2.69 4.40 -15.40
CA VAL A 47 -1.98 4.13 -16.66
C VAL A 47 -2.92 3.60 -17.75
N ALA A 48 -3.77 2.64 -17.41
CA ALA A 48 -4.57 1.92 -18.39
C ALA A 48 -6.06 1.90 -18.03
N ALA A 49 -6.92 2.12 -19.03
CA ALA A 49 -8.38 2.00 -18.87
C ALA A 49 -8.87 0.55 -19.00
N ASP A 50 -8.16 -0.28 -19.76
CA ASP A 50 -8.47 -1.71 -19.89
C ASP A 50 -8.13 -2.45 -18.59
N ARG A 51 -9.09 -3.24 -18.08
CA ARG A 51 -8.97 -3.89 -16.76
C ARG A 51 -7.76 -4.83 -16.68
N ARG A 52 -7.48 -5.58 -17.74
CA ARG A 52 -6.36 -6.53 -17.76
C ARG A 52 -5.03 -5.78 -17.73
N ARG A 53 -4.89 -4.75 -18.55
CA ARG A 53 -3.67 -3.90 -18.56
C ARG A 53 -3.50 -3.14 -17.25
N ALA A 54 -4.59 -2.61 -16.69
CA ALA A 54 -4.57 -1.94 -15.39
C ALA A 54 -4.03 -2.87 -14.32
N LEU A 55 -4.50 -4.12 -14.21
CA LEU A 55 -3.95 -5.07 -13.24
C LEU A 55 -2.45 -5.31 -13.44
N ILE A 56 -1.98 -5.51 -14.68
CA ILE A 56 -0.55 -5.74 -14.96
C ILE A 56 0.30 -4.55 -14.54
N PHE A 57 -0.03 -3.34 -15.00
CA PHE A 57 0.71 -2.13 -14.61
C PHE A 57 0.57 -1.83 -13.13
N GLY A 58 -0.60 -2.11 -12.57
CA GLY A 58 -0.92 -1.99 -11.17
C GLY A 58 -0.01 -2.80 -10.28
N TYR A 59 0.12 -4.11 -10.53
CA TYR A 59 1.02 -4.96 -9.77
C TYR A 59 2.48 -4.55 -9.92
N LEU A 60 2.90 -4.08 -11.10
CA LEU A 60 4.25 -3.54 -11.31
C LEU A 60 4.50 -2.28 -10.48
N LEU A 61 3.58 -1.32 -10.50
CA LEU A 61 3.66 -0.10 -9.69
C LEU A 61 3.66 -0.45 -8.20
N TYR A 62 2.78 -1.36 -7.77
CA TYR A 62 2.69 -1.78 -6.37
C TYR A 62 3.96 -2.47 -5.87
N LEU A 63 4.63 -3.23 -6.75
CA LEU A 63 5.94 -3.82 -6.46
C LEU A 63 7.03 -2.74 -6.34
N LEU A 64 7.05 -1.76 -7.26
CA LEU A 64 8.01 -0.66 -7.22
C LEU A 64 7.82 0.24 -5.99
N ASP A 65 6.58 0.57 -5.66
CA ASP A 65 6.21 1.30 -4.44
C ASP A 65 6.61 0.49 -3.20
N GLY A 66 6.42 -0.83 -3.26
CA GLY A 66 6.91 -1.77 -2.26
C GLY A 66 8.40 -1.65 -1.97
N TRP A 67 9.25 -1.50 -3.00
CA TRP A 67 10.67 -1.22 -2.78
C TRP A 67 10.94 0.20 -2.31
N PHE A 68 10.25 1.19 -2.89
CA PHE A 68 10.39 2.58 -2.46
C PHE A 68 10.18 2.73 -0.95
N PHE A 69 9.11 2.13 -0.42
CA PHE A 69 8.86 2.11 1.02
C PHE A 69 9.86 1.25 1.79
N ALA A 70 10.38 0.15 1.24
CA ALA A 70 11.37 -0.67 1.94
C ALA A 70 12.67 0.11 2.18
N PHE A 71 13.14 0.85 1.18
CA PHE A 71 14.28 1.75 1.32
C PHE A 71 13.97 2.93 2.25
N PHE A 72 12.75 3.46 2.22
CA PHE A 72 12.32 4.49 3.16
C PHE A 72 12.35 4.00 4.62
N TYR A 73 11.87 2.78 4.90
CA TYR A 73 11.93 2.15 6.22
C TYR A 73 13.37 1.90 6.66
N ALA A 74 14.22 1.39 5.77
CA ALA A 74 15.64 1.21 6.05
C ALA A 74 16.32 2.53 6.44
N LEU A 75 15.98 3.63 5.76
CA LEU A 75 16.48 4.96 6.12
C LEU A 75 15.99 5.41 7.51
N LEU A 76 14.72 5.13 7.85
CA LEU A 76 14.19 5.43 9.18
C LEU A 76 14.92 4.62 10.27
N PHE A 77 15.07 3.30 10.09
CA PHE A 77 15.79 2.45 11.04
C PHE A 77 17.25 2.88 11.22
N ALA A 78 17.97 3.15 10.11
CA ALA A 78 19.33 3.66 10.15
C ALA A 78 19.43 5.03 10.83
N SER A 79 18.42 5.90 10.67
CA SER A 79 18.41 7.23 11.30
C SER A 79 18.12 7.18 12.81
N LEU A 80 17.35 6.19 13.24
CA LEU A 80 16.97 5.99 14.64
C LEU A 80 17.91 5.05 15.39
N HIS A 81 18.78 4.32 14.68
CA HIS A 81 19.62 3.25 15.20
C HIS A 81 18.82 2.17 15.96
N ILE A 82 17.58 1.92 15.51
CA ILE A 82 16.65 0.95 16.11
C ILE A 82 15.86 0.31 14.97
N SER A 83 15.77 -1.02 14.98
CA SER A 83 14.95 -1.81 14.03
C SER A 83 14.10 -2.89 14.73
N ASP A 84 13.74 -2.67 16.00
CA ASP A 84 12.94 -3.62 16.76
C ASP A 84 11.55 -3.86 16.15
N TRP A 85 11.00 -5.05 16.39
CA TRP A 85 9.67 -5.47 15.93
C TRP A 85 8.55 -4.47 16.27
N TRP A 86 8.60 -3.84 17.45
CA TRP A 86 7.59 -2.89 17.89
C TRP A 86 7.64 -1.59 17.07
N LEU A 87 8.84 -1.14 16.69
CA LEU A 87 9.02 0.04 15.84
C LEU A 87 8.53 -0.26 14.42
N GLY A 88 8.83 -1.45 13.90
CA GLY A 88 8.27 -1.94 12.64
C GLY A 88 6.74 -1.94 12.61
N LEU A 89 6.11 -2.49 13.66
CA LEU A 89 4.65 -2.46 13.81
C LEU A 89 4.09 -1.05 13.92
N LEU A 90 4.75 -0.17 14.69
CA LEU A 90 4.33 1.22 14.84
C LEU A 90 4.36 1.97 13.51
N LEU A 91 5.49 1.90 12.79
CA LEU A 91 5.65 2.54 11.48
C LEU A 91 4.68 1.94 10.45
N GLY A 92 4.56 0.61 10.39
CA GLY A 92 3.59 -0.09 9.54
C GLY A 92 2.14 0.30 9.82
N THR A 93 1.76 0.39 11.09
CA THR A 93 0.42 0.85 11.49
C THR A 93 0.20 2.30 11.09
N ALA A 94 1.17 3.18 11.34
CA ALA A 94 1.09 4.59 10.94
C ALA A 94 0.96 4.73 9.41
N HIS A 95 1.70 3.92 8.65
CA HIS A 95 1.59 3.88 7.19
C HIS A 95 0.19 3.42 6.74
N GLY A 96 -0.34 2.35 7.33
CA GLY A 96 -1.72 1.91 7.06
C GLY A 96 -2.76 2.97 7.38
N LEU A 97 -2.64 3.62 8.54
CA LEU A 97 -3.52 4.72 8.95
C LEU A 97 -3.42 5.91 7.98
N PHE A 98 -2.22 6.27 7.55
CA PHE A 98 -2.01 7.31 6.54
C PHE A 98 -2.70 6.94 5.22
N LEU A 99 -2.60 5.69 4.77
CA LEU A 99 -3.26 5.26 3.54
C LEU A 99 -4.78 5.42 3.63
N ILE A 100 -5.41 5.00 4.72
CA ILE A 100 -6.88 5.05 4.83
C ILE A 100 -7.41 6.44 5.20
N ALA A 101 -6.67 7.22 5.99
CA ALA A 101 -7.15 8.52 6.49
C ALA A 101 -6.78 9.69 5.57
N VAL A 102 -5.72 9.56 4.77
CA VAL A 102 -5.18 10.66 3.94
C VAL A 102 -5.13 10.28 2.48
N PHE A 103 -4.43 9.19 2.13
CA PHE A 103 -4.20 8.85 0.73
C PHE A 103 -5.50 8.47 0.00
N LEU A 104 -6.27 7.51 0.52
CA LEU A 104 -7.51 7.06 -0.11
C LEU A 104 -8.53 8.20 -0.27
N PRO A 105 -8.81 9.04 0.75
CA PRO A 105 -9.71 10.18 0.58
C PRO A 105 -9.22 11.24 -0.40
N ALA A 106 -7.91 11.34 -0.66
CA ALA A 106 -7.35 12.26 -1.65
C ALA A 106 -7.42 11.72 -3.09
N LEU A 107 -7.59 10.41 -3.29
CA LEU A 107 -7.62 9.81 -4.63
C LEU A 107 -8.66 10.40 -5.58
N PRO A 108 -9.91 10.72 -5.18
CA PRO A 108 -10.89 11.34 -6.07
C PRO A 108 -10.42 12.68 -6.67
N ILE A 109 -9.47 13.37 -6.02
CA ILE A 109 -8.95 14.67 -6.49
C ILE A 109 -7.90 14.48 -7.59
N ILE A 110 -7.05 13.46 -7.46
CA ILE A 110 -5.87 13.26 -8.32
C ILE A 110 -6.04 12.14 -9.35
N HIS A 111 -7.01 11.24 -9.12
CA HIS A 111 -7.16 10.03 -9.92
C HIS A 111 -8.05 10.31 -11.15
N PRO A 112 -7.54 10.21 -12.39
CA PRO A 112 -8.20 10.70 -13.61
C PRO A 112 -9.47 9.93 -14.03
N ARG A 113 -9.85 8.90 -13.28
CA ARG A 113 -10.93 7.95 -13.60
C ARG A 113 -11.81 7.61 -12.40
N MET A 114 -11.58 8.28 -11.28
CA MET A 114 -12.34 8.09 -10.04
C MET A 114 -13.42 9.14 -9.94
N ALA A 115 -14.63 8.72 -9.57
CA ALA A 115 -15.70 9.64 -9.32
C ALA A 115 -15.50 10.33 -7.96
N THR A 116 -16.11 11.49 -7.80
CA THR A 116 -16.35 12.10 -6.49
C THR A 116 -17.77 11.80 -6.00
N GLU A 117 -18.05 12.05 -4.71
CA GLU A 117 -19.39 11.93 -4.13
C GLU A 117 -20.41 12.90 -4.76
N TYR A 118 -19.94 13.91 -5.48
CA TYR A 118 -20.76 14.96 -6.07
C TYR A 118 -20.99 14.75 -7.58
N ASP A 119 -20.32 13.77 -8.18
CA ASP A 119 -20.40 13.52 -9.61
C ASP A 119 -21.71 12.83 -10.00
N ALA A 120 -22.31 13.27 -11.10
CA ALA A 120 -23.38 12.53 -11.75
C ALA A 120 -22.84 11.29 -12.49
N PRO A 121 -23.70 10.27 -12.77
CA PRO A 121 -23.28 9.09 -13.52
C PRO A 121 -22.61 9.45 -14.85
N SER A 122 -21.36 9.03 -15.04
CA SER A 122 -20.59 9.32 -16.25
C SER A 122 -19.89 8.06 -16.77
N ARG A 123 -19.59 8.03 -18.07
CA ARG A 123 -18.80 6.94 -18.67
C ARG A 123 -17.30 7.06 -18.38
N GLN A 124 -16.84 8.23 -17.95
CA GLN A 124 -15.43 8.56 -17.73
C GLN A 124 -14.96 8.15 -16.33
N HIS A 125 -15.78 8.38 -15.30
CA HIS A 125 -15.48 8.05 -13.92
C HIS A 125 -16.11 6.70 -13.55
N ARG A 126 -15.32 5.62 -13.68
CA ARG A 126 -15.78 4.24 -13.48
C ARG A 126 -15.34 3.63 -12.16
N LEU A 127 -14.54 4.35 -11.37
CA LEU A 127 -14.09 3.90 -10.05
C LEU A 127 -14.88 4.61 -8.96
N GLU A 128 -15.33 3.80 -7.99
CA GLU A 128 -16.02 4.26 -6.79
C GLU A 128 -15.04 5.09 -5.93
N PRO A 129 -15.44 6.28 -5.43
CA PRO A 129 -14.66 6.99 -4.43
C PRO A 129 -14.50 6.10 -3.18
N PRO A 130 -13.34 6.11 -2.51
CA PRO A 130 -13.13 5.23 -1.36
C PRO A 130 -14.04 5.49 -0.15
N GLY A 131 -14.63 6.68 -0.07
CA GLY A 131 -15.32 7.14 1.13
C GLY A 131 -14.38 7.27 2.32
N ALA A 132 -14.94 7.57 3.50
CA ALA A 132 -14.15 7.65 4.73
C ALA A 132 -13.44 6.32 5.01
N PHE A 133 -12.12 6.35 5.21
CA PHE A 133 -11.29 5.17 5.53
C PHE A 133 -11.35 4.01 4.51
N GLY A 134 -11.84 4.24 3.28
CA GLY A 134 -12.03 3.15 2.32
C GLY A 134 -13.30 2.32 2.54
N LEU A 135 -14.25 2.80 3.34
CA LEU A 135 -15.44 2.05 3.75
C LEU A 135 -16.38 1.69 2.58
N HIS A 136 -16.36 2.44 1.47
CA HIS A 136 -17.15 2.10 0.28
C HIS A 136 -16.73 0.76 -0.30
N TYR A 137 -15.43 0.44 -0.22
CA TYR A 137 -14.91 -0.85 -0.65
C TYR A 137 -15.21 -1.99 0.34
N GLY A 138 -15.66 -1.71 1.57
CA GLY A 138 -16.05 -2.76 2.53
C GLY A 138 -15.78 -2.36 3.98
N LYS A 139 -16.59 -2.90 4.91
CA LYS A 139 -16.52 -2.57 6.34
C LYS A 139 -15.18 -2.94 6.99
N LEU A 140 -14.49 -3.95 6.46
CA LEU A 140 -13.18 -4.40 6.97
C LEU A 140 -12.01 -3.88 6.15
N THR A 141 -12.23 -3.02 5.14
CA THR A 141 -11.15 -2.36 4.39
C THR A 141 -10.17 -1.61 5.30
N PRO A 142 -10.62 -0.83 6.31
CA PRO A 142 -9.69 -0.14 7.22
C PRO A 142 -8.79 -1.12 7.96
N LEU A 143 -9.39 -2.16 8.54
CA LEU A 143 -8.69 -3.16 9.35
C LEU A 143 -7.68 -3.94 8.51
N THR A 144 -8.12 -4.47 7.36
CA THR A 144 -7.27 -5.27 6.47
C THR A 144 -6.11 -4.46 5.90
N THR A 145 -6.33 -3.19 5.57
CA THR A 145 -5.27 -2.28 5.11
C THR A 145 -4.23 -2.02 6.19
N VAL A 146 -4.68 -1.69 7.42
CA VAL A 146 -3.77 -1.44 8.54
C VAL A 146 -2.99 -2.70 8.93
N LEU A 147 -3.65 -3.87 8.98
CA LEU A 147 -3.00 -5.15 9.27
C LEU A 147 -1.95 -5.51 8.23
N ALA A 148 -2.24 -5.31 6.94
CA ALA A 148 -1.29 -5.56 5.87
C ALA A 148 -0.05 -4.66 6.00
N GLN A 149 -0.23 -3.37 6.27
CA GLN A 149 0.89 -2.43 6.42
C GLN A 149 1.67 -2.64 7.73
N ALA A 150 1.00 -2.98 8.82
CA ALA A 150 1.66 -3.38 10.07
C ALA A 150 2.55 -4.61 9.86
N THR A 151 2.04 -5.61 9.11
CA THR A 151 2.80 -6.82 8.76
C THR A 151 4.01 -6.48 7.88
N TYR A 152 3.82 -5.59 6.89
CA TYR A 152 4.91 -5.10 6.04
C TYR A 152 6.02 -4.46 6.89
N GLY A 153 5.68 -3.53 7.78
CA GLY A 153 6.65 -2.87 8.66
C GLY A 153 7.33 -3.83 9.65
N LEU A 154 6.60 -4.81 10.19
CA LEU A 154 7.14 -5.86 11.07
C LEU A 154 8.20 -6.70 10.34
N ILE A 155 7.92 -7.16 9.12
CA ILE A 155 8.86 -7.97 8.33
C ILE A 155 10.14 -7.19 8.08
N LEU A 156 10.02 -5.91 7.69
CA LEU A 156 11.20 -5.08 7.44
C LEU A 156 12.02 -4.83 8.69
N ALA A 157 11.39 -4.58 9.84
CA ALA A 157 12.09 -4.40 11.11
C ALA A 157 12.87 -5.66 11.51
N LEU A 158 12.22 -6.82 11.47
CA LEU A 158 12.86 -8.10 11.80
C LEU A 158 14.02 -8.46 10.85
N ALA A 159 13.95 -8.00 9.61
CA ALA A 159 14.97 -8.24 8.61
C ALA A 159 16.14 -7.24 8.64
N TYR A 160 15.89 -6.02 9.11
CA TYR A 160 16.89 -4.96 9.14
C TYR A 160 17.74 -5.07 10.41
N SER A 161 19.05 -5.15 10.25
CA SER A 161 20.01 -5.04 11.36
C SER A 161 20.51 -3.59 11.44
N ALA A 162 19.88 -2.77 12.30
CA ALA A 162 20.34 -1.42 12.63
C ALA A 162 21.47 -1.44 13.67
#